data_AF-A0A4W4GTE9-F1
#
_entry.id   AF-A0A4W4GTE9-F1
#
_cell.length_a   1.000
_cell.length_b   1.000
_cell.length_c   1.000
_cell.angle_alpha   90.00
_cell.angle_beta   90.00
_cell.angle_gamma   90.00
#
_symmetry.space_group_name_H-M   'P 1'
#
loop_
_entity.id
_entity.type
_entity.pdbx_description
1 polymer ?
#
loop_
_entity_poly.entity_id
_entity_poly.type
_entity_poly.pdbx_seq_one_letter_code
_entity_poly.pdbx_strand_id
1 'polypeptide(L)'
;MASWHRYGRHRRDIEMYIFLSLVMLVSMVQAVKVSPLVEQVRDHKDFKKLLRTRTNVLVLYTKSATSGDAQLKLLSDAAQAVKGQGTIAWVNCGDSEGRKLCKKVKVDPSSKTAAFEILHYKDGAFHTEYNRPATLKSMVAFLKDPTGAPLWEENPEAKDVTHIETEKDFRKLLKKEEKPVLVMFYAPWCGVCKRMQPIFQQAATDTKGKYVLAGMNVHPSEFDGLKQEFGIKGYPTFCYFEKGKFLHHYENYGATAKDIADWLKNPQPPQPNTPEVPWSESDSPVFHLTDESFDAFLEERQSVLVMFYAPCEFSASLPPALNDPNSPGVLAAVDATVHKSVAERFQVTSFPTVKYFERGEEKYTLQQLRTKDKILEWLKNPQAPPPPEQSWEEKPSSVSHLGAEDFRDTLKKKKHALVMFYAPWCPHCKNAVPHFTAAAELFKEDRKIAYAAVDCTKGQNHELCKQEGVEGYPTFSYYNYGKFGEKYTGDRGEAGFTGFMRTLRGRDQDKAGKRKEEL
;
A
#
# COMPACT_ATOMS: atom_id res chain seq x y z
N MET A 1 -45.01 80.90 11.48
CA MET A 1 -44.32 80.03 10.49
C MET A 1 -43.01 79.44 11.02
N ALA A 2 -42.97 78.85 12.22
CA ALA A 2 -41.72 78.32 12.80
C ALA A 2 -41.76 76.82 13.15
N SER A 3 -42.92 76.15 13.05
CA SER A 3 -43.09 74.75 13.47
C SER A 3 -42.99 73.73 12.32
N TRP A 4 -43.07 74.16 11.06
CA TRP A 4 -43.11 73.23 9.91
C TRP A 4 -41.74 72.93 9.30
N HIS A 5 -40.70 73.74 9.59
CA HIS A 5 -39.35 73.49 9.08
C HIS A 5 -38.54 72.47 9.90
N ARG A 6 -38.96 72.15 11.12
CA ARG A 6 -38.20 71.25 12.02
C ARG A 6 -38.51 69.75 11.78
N TYR A 7 -39.70 69.43 11.25
CA TYR A 7 -40.12 68.05 10.98
C TYR A 7 -39.51 67.45 9.70
N GLY A 8 -39.26 68.29 8.68
CA GLY A 8 -38.70 67.84 7.39
C GLY A 8 -37.18 67.62 7.36
N ARG A 9 -36.46 68.09 8.39
CA ARG A 9 -35.00 67.85 8.54
C ARG A 9 -34.74 66.52 9.25
N HIS A 10 -35.50 66.23 10.31
CA HIS A 10 -35.35 64.98 11.06
C HIS A 10 -35.71 63.72 10.25
N ARG A 11 -36.72 63.82 9.36
CA ARG A 11 -37.11 62.71 8.47
C ARG A 11 -36.06 62.41 7.39
N ARG A 12 -35.36 63.44 6.89
CA ARG A 12 -34.25 63.28 5.92
C ARG A 12 -33.00 62.70 6.57
N ASP A 13 -32.71 63.07 7.81
CA ASP A 13 -31.59 62.49 8.54
C ASP A 13 -31.83 61.00 8.85
N ILE A 14 -33.05 60.62 9.24
CA ILE A 14 -33.40 59.21 9.50
C ILE A 14 -33.37 58.38 8.20
N GLU A 15 -33.89 58.89 7.08
CA GLU A 15 -33.79 58.19 5.80
C GLU A 15 -32.33 58.08 5.31
N MET A 16 -31.51 59.10 5.54
CA MET A 16 -30.08 59.06 5.21
C MET A 16 -29.31 58.06 6.09
N TYR A 17 -29.62 57.95 7.39
CA TYR A 17 -29.04 56.94 8.27
C TYR A 17 -29.52 55.52 7.94
N ILE A 18 -30.79 55.34 7.57
CA ILE A 18 -31.31 54.05 7.10
C ILE A 18 -30.63 53.68 5.78
N PHE A 19 -30.45 54.62 4.85
CA PHE A 19 -29.76 54.36 3.59
C PHE A 19 -28.27 54.09 3.79
N LEU A 20 -27.57 54.83 4.66
CA LEU A 20 -26.17 54.57 4.99
C LEU A 20 -26.00 53.23 5.73
N SER A 21 -26.94 52.86 6.61
CA SER A 21 -26.92 51.57 7.30
C SER A 21 -27.24 50.41 6.36
N LEU A 22 -28.16 50.57 5.39
CA LEU A 22 -28.39 49.60 4.31
C LEU A 22 -27.18 49.48 3.38
N VAL A 23 -26.53 50.59 3.03
CA VAL A 23 -25.32 50.58 2.19
C VAL A 23 -24.14 49.96 2.95
N MET A 24 -24.00 50.19 4.25
CA MET A 24 -23.01 49.52 5.11
C MET A 24 -23.31 48.02 5.31
N LEU A 25 -24.58 47.61 5.40
CA LEU A 25 -25.00 46.21 5.44
C LEU A 25 -24.78 45.48 4.10
N VAL A 26 -24.98 46.16 2.97
CA VAL A 26 -24.67 45.64 1.63
C VAL A 26 -23.15 45.57 1.40
N SER A 27 -22.36 46.41 2.08
CA SER A 27 -20.89 46.41 2.01
C SER A 27 -20.20 45.31 2.82
N MET A 28 -20.94 44.53 3.62
CA MET A 28 -20.41 43.39 4.38
C MET A 28 -20.76 42.01 3.80
N VAL A 29 -21.33 41.94 2.59
CA VAL A 29 -21.33 40.68 1.85
C VAL A 29 -19.98 40.55 1.16
N GLN A 30 -18.95 40.15 1.91
CA GLN A 30 -17.75 39.60 1.31
C GLN A 30 -18.15 38.33 0.56
N ALA A 31 -18.35 38.44 -0.75
CA ALA A 31 -18.44 37.28 -1.61
C ALA A 31 -17.22 36.41 -1.34
N VAL A 32 -17.44 35.15 -0.94
CA VAL A 32 -16.37 34.19 -0.69
C VAL A 32 -15.52 34.14 -1.97
N LYS A 33 -14.28 34.64 -1.88
CA LYS A 33 -13.34 34.57 -3.00
C LYS A 33 -12.91 33.11 -3.15
N VAL A 34 -13.66 32.38 -3.97
CA VAL A 34 -13.32 31.02 -4.38
C VAL A 34 -12.00 31.08 -5.14
N SER A 35 -11.06 30.20 -4.80
CA SER A 35 -9.76 30.15 -5.47
C SER A 35 -9.96 29.91 -6.98
N PRO A 36 -9.18 30.56 -7.87
CA PRO A 36 -9.23 30.27 -9.30
C PRO A 36 -8.81 28.84 -9.64
N LEU A 37 -8.27 28.09 -8.66
CA LEU A 37 -7.92 26.68 -8.80
C LEU A 37 -9.12 25.73 -8.66
N VAL A 38 -10.28 26.21 -8.19
CA VAL A 38 -11.52 25.43 -8.15
C VAL A 38 -12.27 25.65 -9.46
N GLU A 39 -12.38 24.61 -10.28
CA GLU A 39 -13.02 24.70 -11.59
C GLU A 39 -14.56 24.70 -11.43
N GLN A 40 -15.21 25.82 -11.76
CA GLN A 40 -16.68 25.87 -11.77
C GLN A 40 -17.22 25.17 -13.02
N VAL A 41 -18.06 24.14 -12.83
CA VAL A 41 -18.67 23.38 -13.92
C VAL A 41 -20.15 23.74 -14.02
N ARG A 42 -20.55 24.33 -15.16
CA ARG A 42 -21.90 24.88 -15.37
C ARG A 42 -22.83 23.94 -16.10
N ASP A 43 -22.28 23.07 -16.95
CA ASP A 43 -23.08 22.17 -17.78
C ASP A 43 -22.42 20.79 -17.95
N HIS A 44 -23.16 19.90 -18.61
CA HIS A 44 -22.76 18.51 -18.81
C HIS A 44 -21.64 18.32 -19.83
N LYS A 45 -21.46 19.25 -20.76
CA LYS A 45 -20.36 19.19 -21.75
C LYS A 45 -19.04 19.52 -21.07
N ASP A 46 -19.03 20.56 -20.24
CA ASP A 46 -17.86 20.94 -19.44
C ASP A 46 -17.50 19.86 -18.43
N PHE A 47 -18.49 19.25 -17.78
CA PHE A 47 -18.27 18.13 -16.87
C PHE A 47 -17.61 16.93 -17.57
N LYS A 48 -18.11 16.53 -18.75
CA LYS A 48 -17.49 15.45 -19.54
C LYS A 48 -16.08 15.81 -20.01
N LYS A 49 -15.84 17.07 -20.38
CA LYS A 49 -14.51 17.55 -20.76
C LYS A 49 -13.55 17.43 -19.59
N LEU A 50 -13.94 17.90 -18.40
CA LEU A 50 -13.17 17.82 -17.16
C LEU A 50 -12.76 16.37 -16.86
N LEU A 51 -13.73 15.45 -16.83
CA LEU A 51 -13.48 14.03 -16.55
C LEU A 51 -12.65 13.32 -17.63
N ARG A 52 -12.62 13.83 -18.86
CA ARG A 52 -11.77 13.30 -19.94
C ARG A 52 -10.34 13.82 -19.85
N THR A 53 -10.14 15.04 -19.36
CA THR A 53 -8.81 15.69 -19.31
C THR A 53 -8.11 15.55 -17.97
N ARG A 54 -8.83 15.19 -16.90
CA ARG A 54 -8.31 15.04 -15.54
C ARG A 54 -8.65 13.66 -15.00
N THR A 55 -7.65 12.98 -14.46
CA THR A 55 -7.77 11.60 -13.95
C THR A 55 -8.12 11.52 -12.47
N ASN A 56 -8.01 12.62 -11.73
CA ASN A 56 -8.25 12.67 -10.28
C ASN A 56 -9.04 13.94 -9.95
N VAL A 57 -10.36 13.80 -9.81
CA VAL A 57 -11.28 14.95 -9.71
C VAL A 57 -12.20 14.80 -8.50
N LEU A 58 -12.14 15.77 -7.58
CA LEU A 58 -13.08 15.88 -6.47
C LEU A 58 -14.09 16.98 -6.79
N VAL A 59 -15.37 16.66 -6.76
CA VAL A 59 -16.45 17.54 -7.19
C VAL A 59 -17.39 17.81 -6.02
N LEU A 60 -17.51 19.08 -5.65
CA LEU A 60 -18.52 19.56 -4.70
C LEU A 60 -19.81 19.89 -5.46
N TYR A 61 -20.90 19.25 -5.08
CA TYR A 61 -22.25 19.53 -5.56
C TYR A 61 -23.03 20.26 -4.49
N THR A 62 -23.58 21.43 -4.82
CA THR A 62 -24.30 22.27 -3.87
C THR A 62 -25.74 22.50 -4.31
N LYS A 63 -26.68 22.67 -3.37
CA LYS A 63 -28.08 22.99 -3.68
C LYS A 63 -28.26 24.38 -4.28
N SER A 64 -27.46 25.35 -3.85
CA SER A 64 -27.45 26.74 -4.31
C SER A 64 -26.01 27.25 -4.39
N ALA A 65 -25.85 28.49 -4.88
CA ALA A 65 -24.55 29.17 -4.94
C ALA A 65 -23.92 29.44 -3.56
N THR A 66 -24.73 29.44 -2.50
CA THR A 66 -24.31 29.77 -1.12
C THR A 66 -24.35 28.57 -0.16
N SER A 67 -25.01 27.48 -0.55
CA SER A 67 -24.96 26.24 0.23
C SER A 67 -23.59 25.62 0.09
N GLY A 68 -22.92 25.30 1.19
CA GLY A 68 -21.58 24.70 1.16
C GLY A 68 -20.42 25.69 1.08
N ASP A 69 -20.63 26.98 1.37
CA ASP A 69 -19.57 28.00 1.36
C ASP A 69 -18.35 27.62 2.23
N ALA A 70 -18.59 27.00 3.39
CA ALA A 70 -17.52 26.52 4.27
C ALA A 70 -16.69 25.42 3.60
N GLN A 71 -17.33 24.46 2.93
CA GLN A 71 -16.69 23.39 2.17
C GLN A 71 -15.97 23.96 0.96
N LEU A 72 -16.55 24.93 0.27
CA LEU A 72 -15.93 25.57 -0.89
C LEU A 72 -14.66 26.35 -0.52
N LYS A 73 -14.65 27.00 0.65
CA LYS A 73 -13.45 27.62 1.23
C LYS A 73 -12.38 26.57 1.55
N LEU A 74 -12.76 25.49 2.23
CA LEU A 74 -11.85 24.39 2.57
C LEU A 74 -11.24 23.74 1.31
N LEU A 75 -12.07 23.51 0.30
CA LEU A 75 -11.68 22.97 -0.99
C LEU A 75 -10.79 23.93 -1.77
N SER A 76 -10.95 25.25 -1.59
CA SER A 76 -10.05 26.25 -2.17
C SER A 76 -8.63 26.13 -1.58
N ASP A 77 -8.53 25.93 -0.27
CA ASP A 77 -7.25 25.70 0.41
C ASP A 77 -6.64 24.34 0.00
N ALA A 78 -7.46 23.30 -0.11
CA ALA A 78 -7.03 21.99 -0.58
C ALA A 78 -6.53 22.03 -2.03
N ALA A 79 -7.21 22.76 -2.92
CA ALA A 79 -6.81 22.93 -4.33
C ALA A 79 -5.41 23.54 -4.45
N GLN A 80 -5.08 24.48 -3.57
CA GLN A 80 -3.75 25.09 -3.51
C GLN A 80 -2.68 24.08 -3.08
N ALA A 81 -2.98 23.22 -2.10
CA ALA A 81 -2.05 22.23 -1.56
C ALA A 81 -1.82 21.03 -2.49
N VAL A 82 -2.78 20.68 -3.35
CA VAL A 82 -2.69 19.55 -4.29
C VAL A 82 -2.51 19.98 -5.75
N LYS A 83 -2.05 21.22 -5.97
CA LYS A 83 -1.86 21.78 -7.31
C LYS A 83 -1.00 20.85 -8.18
N GLY A 84 -1.59 20.33 -9.26
CA GLY A 84 -0.93 19.40 -10.18
C GLY A 84 -1.05 17.91 -9.83
N GLN A 85 -1.61 17.58 -8.66
CA GLN A 85 -1.82 16.19 -8.20
C GLN A 85 -3.30 15.78 -8.23
N GLY A 86 -4.21 16.74 -8.02
CA GLY A 86 -5.65 16.54 -8.14
C GLY A 86 -6.34 17.80 -8.66
N THR A 87 -7.55 17.62 -9.17
CA THR A 87 -8.43 18.72 -9.60
C THR A 87 -9.63 18.79 -8.69
N ILE A 88 -9.99 20.01 -8.27
CA ILE A 88 -11.19 20.26 -7.49
C ILE A 88 -12.15 21.06 -8.35
N ALA A 89 -13.40 20.63 -8.39
CA ALA A 89 -14.45 21.27 -9.16
C ALA A 89 -15.69 21.51 -8.30
N TRP A 90 -16.51 22.45 -8.74
CA TRP A 90 -17.75 22.82 -8.07
C TRP A 90 -18.92 22.92 -9.05
N VAL A 91 -20.06 22.34 -8.67
CA VAL A 91 -21.31 22.34 -9.42
C VAL A 91 -22.43 22.89 -8.53
N ASN A 92 -23.10 23.93 -9.00
CA ASN A 92 -24.31 24.46 -8.39
C ASN A 92 -25.55 23.77 -8.98
N CYS A 93 -26.18 22.85 -8.27
CA CYS A 93 -27.39 22.15 -8.72
C CYS A 93 -28.67 23.01 -8.66
N GLY A 94 -28.59 24.25 -8.16
CA GLY A 94 -29.74 25.15 -8.01
C GLY A 94 -30.16 25.84 -9.31
N ASP A 95 -29.21 26.12 -10.19
CA ASP A 95 -29.49 26.80 -11.47
C ASP A 95 -30.00 25.83 -12.56
N SER A 96 -30.49 26.37 -13.69
CA SER A 96 -31.18 25.57 -14.71
C SER A 96 -30.31 24.52 -15.37
N GLU A 97 -29.05 24.83 -15.66
CA GLU A 97 -28.12 23.92 -16.35
C GLU A 97 -27.46 22.94 -15.37
N GLY A 98 -27.05 23.41 -14.20
CA GLY A 98 -26.53 22.59 -13.11
C GLY A 98 -27.57 21.57 -12.64
N ARG A 99 -28.86 21.94 -12.55
CA ARG A 99 -29.93 20.96 -12.24
C ARG A 99 -30.04 19.85 -13.28
N LYS A 100 -29.88 20.15 -14.57
CA LYS A 100 -29.86 19.13 -15.64
C LYS A 100 -28.62 18.23 -15.50
N LEU A 101 -27.46 18.81 -15.18
CA LEU A 101 -26.24 18.07 -14.91
C LEU A 101 -26.42 17.12 -13.72
N CYS A 102 -26.82 17.63 -12.56
CA CYS A 102 -26.99 16.83 -11.34
C CYS A 102 -27.99 15.68 -11.53
N LYS A 103 -29.10 15.92 -12.26
CA LYS A 103 -30.02 14.84 -12.67
C LYS A 103 -29.35 13.75 -13.52
N LYS A 104 -28.50 14.12 -14.48
CA LYS A 104 -27.80 13.16 -15.34
C LYS A 104 -26.77 12.33 -14.57
N VAL A 105 -26.10 12.94 -13.59
CA VAL A 105 -25.13 12.24 -12.72
C VAL A 105 -25.78 11.59 -11.49
N LYS A 106 -27.10 11.66 -11.35
CA LYS A 106 -27.89 11.11 -10.24
C LYS A 106 -27.51 11.66 -8.86
N VAL A 107 -27.20 12.95 -8.80
CA VAL A 107 -26.84 13.68 -7.58
C VAL A 107 -27.98 14.60 -7.18
N ASP A 108 -28.40 14.54 -5.92
CA ASP A 108 -29.42 15.44 -5.37
C ASP A 108 -28.99 15.99 -3.99
N PRO A 109 -28.25 17.11 -3.97
CA PRO A 109 -27.84 17.75 -2.73
C PRO A 109 -29.02 18.19 -1.86
N SER A 110 -30.21 18.38 -2.43
CA SER A 110 -31.40 18.82 -1.68
C SER A 110 -31.96 17.72 -0.78
N SER A 111 -31.67 16.46 -1.10
CA SER A 111 -32.05 15.29 -0.29
C SER A 111 -31.16 15.09 0.93
N LYS A 112 -29.98 15.72 0.97
CA LYS A 112 -29.00 15.58 2.04
C LYS A 112 -29.24 16.62 3.12
N THR A 113 -29.10 16.23 4.38
CA THR A 113 -29.23 17.13 5.55
C THR A 113 -28.24 18.30 5.49
N ALA A 114 -27.06 18.07 4.92
CA ALA A 114 -26.01 19.07 4.78
C ALA A 114 -26.19 20.01 3.56
N ALA A 115 -27.19 19.79 2.70
CA ALA A 115 -27.46 20.54 1.46
C ALA A 115 -26.29 20.58 0.44
N PHE A 116 -25.30 19.70 0.58
CA PHE A 116 -24.20 19.48 -0.35
C PHE A 116 -23.81 18.00 -0.40
N GLU A 117 -23.08 17.62 -1.44
CA GLU A 117 -22.51 16.28 -1.62
C GLU A 117 -21.12 16.41 -2.28
N ILE A 118 -20.15 15.61 -1.85
CA ILE A 118 -18.78 15.63 -2.41
C ILE A 118 -18.50 14.26 -3.00
N LEU A 119 -18.27 14.23 -4.31
CA LEU A 119 -18.01 12.99 -5.04
C LEU A 119 -16.63 13.01 -5.67
N HIS A 120 -15.99 11.86 -5.70
CA HIS A 120 -14.70 11.67 -6.34
C HIS A 120 -14.84 10.87 -7.63
N TYR A 121 -14.15 11.33 -8.66
CA TYR A 121 -14.06 10.70 -9.96
C TYR A 121 -12.59 10.39 -10.25
N LYS A 122 -12.35 9.17 -10.72
CA LYS A 122 -11.02 8.68 -11.10
C LYS A 122 -11.07 8.13 -12.52
N ASP A 123 -10.11 8.52 -13.35
CA ASP A 123 -9.96 8.05 -14.74
C ASP A 123 -11.25 8.18 -15.57
N GLY A 124 -11.99 9.27 -15.34
CA GLY A 124 -13.23 9.59 -16.05
C GLY A 124 -14.49 8.88 -15.56
N ALA A 125 -14.39 8.01 -14.55
CA ALA A 125 -15.50 7.29 -13.94
C ALA A 125 -15.74 7.74 -12.49
N PHE A 126 -16.96 7.50 -11.99
CA PHE A 126 -17.24 7.65 -10.57
C PHE A 126 -16.40 6.64 -9.77
N HIS A 127 -15.71 7.13 -8.75
CA HIS A 127 -14.88 6.30 -7.89
C HIS A 127 -15.54 6.07 -6.54
N THR A 128 -15.81 7.15 -5.78
CA THR A 128 -16.41 7.03 -4.45
C THR A 128 -17.06 8.34 -4.00
N GLU A 129 -17.99 8.25 -3.05
CA GLU A 129 -18.43 9.40 -2.26
C GLU A 129 -17.33 9.76 -1.25
N TYR A 130 -17.09 11.05 -1.03
CA TYR A 130 -16.11 11.46 -0.03
C TYR A 130 -16.65 11.15 1.37
N ASN A 131 -16.02 10.18 2.02
CA ASN A 131 -16.47 9.57 3.27
C ASN A 131 -15.51 9.84 4.45
N ARG A 132 -14.65 10.86 4.34
CA ARG A 132 -13.69 11.24 5.39
C ARG A 132 -14.09 12.55 6.08
N PRO A 133 -13.49 12.90 7.23
CA PRO A 133 -13.78 14.15 7.91
C PRO A 133 -13.52 15.36 6.99
N ALA A 134 -14.41 16.34 7.00
CA ALA A 134 -14.27 17.56 6.19
C ALA A 134 -13.21 18.51 6.75
N THR A 135 -11.94 18.10 6.70
CA THR A 135 -10.77 18.87 7.13
C THR A 135 -9.77 19.02 5.97
N LEU A 136 -8.93 20.05 6.01
CA LEU A 136 -7.96 20.32 4.96
C LEU A 136 -7.00 19.14 4.80
N LYS A 137 -6.51 18.62 5.94
CA LYS A 137 -5.60 17.49 6.01
C LYS A 137 -6.20 16.24 5.37
N SER A 138 -7.46 15.92 5.70
CA SER A 138 -8.16 14.76 5.16
C SER A 138 -8.37 14.87 3.65
N MET A 139 -8.85 16.03 3.18
CA MET A 139 -9.09 16.27 1.76
C MET A 139 -7.80 16.23 0.94
N VAL A 140 -6.71 16.83 1.45
CA VAL A 140 -5.39 16.78 0.81
C VAL A 140 -4.84 15.37 0.77
N ALA A 141 -4.93 14.61 1.87
CA ALA A 141 -4.48 13.23 1.92
C ALA A 141 -5.27 12.35 0.93
N PHE A 142 -6.59 12.48 0.92
CA PHE A 142 -7.45 11.77 -0.03
C PHE A 142 -7.14 12.12 -1.49
N LEU A 143 -6.92 13.40 -1.81
CA LEU A 143 -6.58 13.81 -3.18
C LEU A 143 -5.20 13.33 -3.63
N LYS A 144 -4.24 13.14 -2.70
CA LYS A 144 -2.92 12.58 -3.01
C LYS A 144 -2.95 11.08 -3.24
N ASP A 145 -3.78 10.37 -2.47
CA ASP A 145 -3.98 8.92 -2.62
C ASP A 145 -5.46 8.57 -2.38
N PRO A 146 -6.31 8.67 -3.42
CA PRO A 146 -7.75 8.43 -3.30
C PRO A 146 -8.10 6.98 -2.95
N THR A 147 -7.19 6.05 -3.26
CA THR A 147 -7.30 4.62 -2.97
C THR A 147 -6.66 4.24 -1.63
N GLY A 148 -5.95 5.17 -1.01
CA GLY A 148 -5.26 4.97 0.25
C GLY A 148 -6.22 4.81 1.42
N ALA A 149 -5.71 4.22 2.51
CA ALA A 149 -6.45 4.18 3.76
C ALA A 149 -6.69 5.60 4.32
N PRO A 150 -7.73 5.81 5.14
CA PRO A 150 -7.88 7.01 5.97
C PRO A 150 -6.63 7.26 6.82
N LEU A 151 -6.45 8.50 7.26
CA LEU A 151 -5.39 8.83 8.20
C LEU A 151 -5.65 8.13 9.54
N TRP A 152 -4.60 7.87 10.31
CA TRP A 152 -4.75 7.08 11.54
C TRP A 152 -5.64 7.79 12.57
N GLU A 153 -5.51 9.12 12.66
CA GLU A 153 -6.36 10.02 13.45
C GLU A 153 -7.83 10.07 13.00
N GLU A 154 -8.15 9.55 11.81
CA GLU A 154 -9.52 9.43 11.32
C GLU A 154 -10.15 8.09 11.70
N ASN A 155 -9.37 7.14 12.23
CA ASN A 155 -9.88 5.84 12.63
C ASN A 155 -10.72 5.97 13.92
N PRO A 156 -12.02 5.61 13.91
CA PRO A 156 -12.84 5.66 15.12
C PRO A 156 -12.34 4.73 16.24
N GLU A 157 -11.61 3.67 15.91
CA GLU A 157 -11.00 2.76 16.89
C GLU A 157 -9.79 3.41 17.60
N ALA A 158 -9.20 4.47 17.02
CA ALA A 158 -8.07 5.18 17.58
C ALA A 158 -8.45 6.31 18.54
N LYS A 159 -9.72 6.41 18.96
CA LYS A 159 -10.25 7.50 19.81
C LYS A 159 -9.49 7.72 21.13
N ASP A 160 -8.83 6.68 21.64
CA ASP A 160 -8.08 6.72 22.91
C ASP A 160 -6.58 7.00 22.70
N VAL A 161 -6.12 7.09 21.44
CA VAL A 161 -4.78 7.53 21.07
C VAL A 161 -4.79 9.05 20.91
N THR A 162 -3.83 9.73 21.55
CA THR A 162 -3.65 11.17 21.38
C THR A 162 -2.85 11.44 20.10
N HIS A 163 -3.48 12.05 19.10
CA HIS A 163 -2.80 12.40 17.85
C HIS A 163 -2.14 13.77 17.94
N ILE A 164 -0.84 13.83 17.62
CA ILE A 164 -0.02 15.03 17.69
C ILE A 164 0.35 15.46 16.27
N GLU A 165 0.07 16.72 15.93
CA GLU A 165 0.30 17.26 14.58
C GLU A 165 1.54 18.14 14.50
N THR A 166 1.87 18.87 15.58
CA THR A 166 2.96 19.85 15.58
C THR A 166 3.92 19.60 16.73
N GLU A 167 5.17 20.04 16.56
CA GLU A 167 6.16 20.02 17.64
C GLU A 167 5.70 20.84 18.85
N LYS A 168 4.97 21.93 18.63
CA LYS A 168 4.41 22.74 19.71
C LYS A 168 3.40 21.96 20.55
N ASP A 169 2.54 21.18 19.90
CA ASP A 169 1.55 20.35 20.60
C ASP A 169 2.23 19.18 21.33
N PHE A 170 3.26 18.58 20.73
CA PHE A 170 4.11 17.59 21.38
C PHE A 170 4.72 18.15 22.68
N ARG A 171 5.42 19.29 22.60
CA ARG A 171 6.05 19.91 23.78
C ARG A 171 5.02 20.36 24.82
N LYS A 172 3.84 20.81 24.38
CA LYS A 172 2.73 21.18 25.27
C LYS A 172 2.14 19.97 25.99
N LEU A 173 1.98 18.83 25.30
CA LEU A 173 1.53 17.58 25.89
C LEU A 173 2.50 17.15 27.00
N LEU A 174 3.80 17.08 26.69
CA LEU A 174 4.83 16.70 27.65
C LEU A 174 4.91 17.64 28.87
N LYS A 175 4.62 18.93 28.68
CA LYS A 175 4.64 19.91 29.78
C LYS A 175 3.41 19.83 30.69
N LYS A 176 2.25 19.48 30.14
CA LYS A 176 0.96 19.52 30.84
C LYS A 176 0.55 18.18 31.43
N GLU A 177 0.94 17.08 30.80
CA GLU A 177 0.51 15.76 31.21
C GLU A 177 1.35 15.30 32.41
N GLU A 178 0.66 15.00 33.51
CA GLU A 178 1.30 14.46 34.71
C GLU A 178 1.50 12.94 34.60
N LYS A 179 0.66 12.29 33.80
CA LYS A 179 0.73 10.85 33.55
C LYS A 179 1.93 10.52 32.65
N PRO A 180 2.49 9.31 32.75
CA PRO A 180 3.50 8.90 31.81
C PRO A 180 2.93 8.78 30.39
N VAL A 181 3.75 9.19 29.42
CA VAL A 181 3.37 9.29 28.02
C VAL A 181 4.24 8.35 27.20
N LEU A 182 3.63 7.48 26.40
CA LEU A 182 4.31 6.68 25.38
C LEU A 182 3.95 7.22 24.00
N VAL A 183 4.93 7.70 23.26
CA VAL A 183 4.74 8.31 21.94
C VAL A 183 5.26 7.38 20.86
N MET A 184 4.39 6.99 19.92
CA MET A 184 4.77 6.31 18.69
C MET A 184 5.04 7.33 17.59
N PHE A 185 6.31 7.49 17.23
CA PHE A 185 6.75 8.24 16.06
C PHE A 185 6.68 7.36 14.82
N TYR A 186 5.88 7.76 13.83
CA TYR A 186 5.58 6.94 12.66
C TYR A 186 5.67 7.71 11.34
N ALA A 187 5.61 6.96 10.24
CA ALA A 187 5.43 7.47 8.89
C ALA A 187 4.20 6.82 8.22
N PRO A 188 3.39 7.53 7.42
CA PRO A 188 2.17 6.98 6.83
C PRO A 188 2.39 5.83 5.83
N TRP A 189 3.57 5.76 5.21
CA TRP A 189 3.93 4.72 4.23
C TRP A 189 4.60 3.49 4.88
N CYS A 190 4.91 3.55 6.17
CA CYS A 190 5.63 2.49 6.88
C CYS A 190 4.71 1.29 7.17
N GLY A 191 5.05 0.12 6.61
CA GLY A 191 4.25 -1.10 6.76
C GLY A 191 4.20 -1.66 8.18
N VAL A 192 5.32 -1.62 8.91
CA VAL A 192 5.38 -2.04 10.33
C VAL A 192 4.49 -1.13 11.18
N CYS A 193 4.54 0.18 10.95
CA CYS A 193 3.72 1.17 11.63
C CYS A 193 2.23 0.86 11.47
N LYS A 194 1.78 0.58 10.24
CA LYS A 194 0.38 0.20 9.96
C LYS A 194 -0.06 -1.06 10.72
N ARG A 195 0.83 -2.04 10.90
CA ARG A 195 0.55 -3.25 11.70
C ARG A 195 0.52 -2.97 13.20
N MET A 196 1.37 -2.06 13.68
CA MET A 196 1.42 -1.68 15.10
C MET A 196 0.27 -0.77 15.53
N GLN A 197 -0.28 0.04 14.62
CA GLN A 197 -1.39 0.94 14.91
C GLN A 197 -2.57 0.27 15.65
N PRO A 198 -3.18 -0.84 15.17
CA PRO A 198 -4.31 -1.47 15.89
C PRO A 198 -3.91 -1.98 17.28
N ILE A 199 -2.70 -2.52 17.42
CA ILE A 199 -2.16 -3.00 18.70
C ILE A 199 -2.00 -1.84 19.68
N PHE A 200 -1.44 -0.73 19.22
CA PHE A 200 -1.21 0.48 20.00
C PHE A 200 -2.54 1.16 20.41
N GLN A 201 -3.56 1.13 19.55
CA GLN A 201 -4.91 1.62 19.88
C GLN A 201 -5.57 0.79 20.98
N GLN A 202 -5.45 -0.53 20.90
CA GLN A 202 -5.96 -1.41 21.94
C GLN A 202 -5.22 -1.18 23.26
N ALA A 203 -3.89 -1.07 23.24
CA ALA A 203 -3.11 -0.74 24.44
C ALA A 203 -3.52 0.61 25.04
N ALA A 204 -3.81 1.62 24.21
CA ALA A 204 -4.26 2.94 24.67
C ALA A 204 -5.63 2.84 25.37
N THR A 205 -6.51 1.99 24.85
CA THR A 205 -7.80 1.68 25.46
C THR A 205 -7.64 0.95 26.79
N ASP A 206 -6.80 -0.09 26.83
CA ASP A 206 -6.58 -0.94 28.02
C ASP A 206 -5.90 -0.17 29.17
N THR A 207 -5.08 0.82 28.83
CA THR A 207 -4.32 1.63 29.77
C THR A 207 -4.94 2.99 30.06
N LYS A 208 -6.12 3.25 29.49
CA LYS A 208 -6.80 4.54 29.57
C LYS A 208 -6.93 5.02 31.01
N GLY A 209 -6.58 6.28 31.22
CA GLY A 209 -6.66 6.93 32.52
C GLY A 209 -5.40 6.78 33.37
N LYS A 210 -4.56 5.76 33.13
CA LYS A 210 -3.27 5.58 33.82
C LYS A 210 -2.09 6.12 33.02
N TYR A 211 -2.10 5.88 31.71
CA TYR A 211 -1.05 6.29 30.78
C TYR A 211 -1.65 7.06 29.61
N VAL A 212 -0.83 7.85 28.92
CA VAL A 212 -1.20 8.50 27.67
C VAL A 212 -0.41 7.88 26.53
N LEU A 213 -1.11 7.27 25.58
CA LEU A 213 -0.50 6.78 24.35
C LEU A 213 -0.76 7.78 23.24
N ALA A 214 0.31 8.23 22.58
CA ALA A 214 0.23 9.26 21.55
C ALA A 214 0.88 8.82 20.24
N GLY A 215 0.34 9.31 19.13
CA GLY A 215 0.86 9.08 17.79
C GLY A 215 1.29 10.38 17.14
N MET A 216 2.51 10.41 16.59
CA MET A 216 3.01 11.58 15.85
C MET A 216 3.64 11.17 14.53
N ASN A 217 3.12 11.72 13.42
CA ASN A 217 3.73 11.56 12.11
C ASN A 217 4.93 12.50 12.00
N VAL A 218 6.14 11.94 12.02
CA VAL A 218 7.37 12.72 11.91
C VAL A 218 8.05 12.56 10.55
N HIS A 219 7.41 11.94 9.56
CA HIS A 219 7.98 11.81 8.22
C HIS A 219 8.43 13.15 7.59
N PRO A 220 7.65 14.25 7.69
CA PRO A 220 8.07 15.55 7.16
C PRO A 220 9.44 16.02 7.69
N SER A 221 10.18 16.78 6.88
CA SER A 221 11.52 17.29 7.24
C SER A 221 11.49 18.37 8.32
N GLU A 222 10.35 19.02 8.55
CA GLU A 222 10.19 19.98 9.64
C GLU A 222 10.45 19.36 11.03
N PHE A 223 10.34 18.03 11.16
CA PHE A 223 10.60 17.30 12.40
C PHE A 223 12.03 16.75 12.51
N ASP A 224 12.96 17.12 11.61
CA ASP A 224 14.33 16.59 11.65
C ASP A 224 15.07 16.92 12.96
N GLY A 225 14.81 18.09 13.55
CA GLY A 225 15.33 18.43 14.88
C GLY A 225 14.81 17.48 15.97
N LEU A 226 13.51 17.16 15.93
CA LEU A 226 12.88 16.22 16.86
C LEU A 226 13.40 14.79 16.67
N LYS A 227 13.64 14.37 15.41
CA LYS A 227 14.25 13.06 15.11
C LYS A 227 15.65 12.95 15.70
N GLN A 228 16.46 14.00 15.59
CA GLN A 228 17.80 14.02 16.18
C GLN A 228 17.75 14.05 17.71
N GLU A 229 16.89 14.89 18.29
CA GLU A 229 16.71 15.06 19.75
C GLU A 229 16.36 13.73 20.44
N PHE A 230 15.45 12.94 19.83
CA PHE A 230 15.00 11.66 20.40
C PHE A 230 15.53 10.43 19.66
N GLY A 231 16.61 10.55 18.87
CA GLY A 231 17.27 9.39 18.25
C GLY A 231 16.40 8.56 17.29
N ILE A 232 15.44 9.17 16.60
CA ILE A 232 14.52 8.50 15.67
C ILE A 232 15.27 8.17 14.36
N LYS A 233 15.80 6.95 14.27
CA LYS A 233 16.53 6.45 13.09
C LYS A 233 15.65 5.63 12.13
N GLY A 234 14.47 5.21 12.57
CA GLY A 234 13.55 4.35 11.82
C GLY A 234 12.11 4.47 12.30
N TYR A 235 11.19 3.78 11.62
CA TYR A 235 9.77 3.82 11.94
C TYR A 235 9.21 2.39 12.12
N PRO A 236 8.35 2.16 13.12
CA PRO A 236 8.01 3.08 14.21
C PRO A 236 9.18 3.24 15.19
N THR A 237 9.24 4.36 15.92
CA THR A 237 10.10 4.50 17.12
C THR A 237 9.20 4.88 18.27
N PHE A 238 9.34 4.22 19.41
CA PHE A 238 8.55 4.51 20.60
C PHE A 238 9.41 5.18 21.66
N CYS A 239 8.95 6.32 22.17
CA CYS A 239 9.63 7.07 23.23
C CYS A 239 8.73 7.23 24.44
N TYR A 240 9.25 6.85 25.61
CA TYR A 240 8.56 6.94 26.88
C TYR A 240 9.02 8.17 27.67
N PHE A 241 8.05 8.89 28.21
CA PHE A 241 8.24 10.12 28.94
C PHE A 241 7.54 10.08 30.30
N GLU A 242 8.20 10.57 31.33
CA GLU A 242 7.60 10.86 32.62
C GLU A 242 7.89 12.30 33.02
N LYS A 243 6.86 13.02 33.50
CA LYS A 243 6.98 14.42 33.93
C LYS A 243 7.67 15.31 32.89
N GLY A 244 7.37 15.04 31.61
CA GLY A 244 7.93 15.73 30.45
C GLY A 244 9.38 15.41 30.11
N LYS A 245 10.02 14.45 30.79
CA LYS A 245 11.39 14.01 30.49
C LYS A 245 11.37 12.70 29.72
N PHE A 246 12.15 12.64 28.64
CA PHE A 246 12.44 11.39 27.96
C PHE A 246 13.22 10.45 28.89
N LEU A 247 12.76 9.21 29.01
CA LEU A 247 13.43 8.20 29.84
C LEU A 247 13.95 7.03 28.99
N HIS A 248 13.07 6.38 28.24
CA HIS A 248 13.36 5.09 27.61
C HIS A 248 12.78 5.00 26.21
N HIS A 249 13.47 4.29 25.31
CA HIS A 249 12.83 3.74 24.12
C HIS A 249 12.06 2.46 24.49
N TYR A 250 10.97 2.19 23.78
CA TYR A 250 10.30 0.89 23.82
C TYR A 250 10.61 0.13 22.54
N GLU A 251 11.32 -0.99 22.67
CA GLU A 251 11.86 -1.77 21.56
C GLU A 251 11.27 -3.18 21.57
N ASN A 252 9.99 -3.30 21.21
CA ASN A 252 9.33 -4.58 20.94
C ASN A 252 8.31 -4.42 19.81
N TYR A 253 8.76 -4.66 18.58
CA TYR A 253 7.96 -4.47 17.36
C TYR A 253 7.01 -5.65 17.06
N GLY A 254 7.13 -6.75 17.81
CA GLY A 254 6.22 -7.90 17.81
C GLY A 254 5.22 -7.89 18.98
N ALA A 255 5.20 -6.83 19.78
CA ALA A 255 4.39 -6.74 20.98
C ALA A 255 2.89 -6.86 20.70
N THR A 256 2.17 -7.51 21.61
CA THR A 256 0.72 -7.41 21.72
C THR A 256 0.32 -6.17 22.55
N ALA A 257 -0.98 -5.84 22.54
CA ALA A 257 -1.50 -4.73 23.34
C ALA A 257 -1.22 -4.92 24.84
N LYS A 258 -1.31 -6.18 25.29
CA LYS A 258 -0.98 -6.58 26.66
C LYS A 258 0.49 -6.36 26.98
N ASP A 259 1.40 -6.68 26.06
CA ASP A 259 2.84 -6.49 26.30
C ASP A 259 3.19 -5.00 26.48
N ILE A 260 2.57 -4.12 25.69
CA ILE A 260 2.70 -2.67 25.86
C ILE A 260 2.15 -2.25 27.22
N ALA A 261 0.94 -2.72 27.58
CA ALA A 261 0.29 -2.37 28.85
C ALA A 261 1.06 -2.88 30.08
N ASP A 262 1.67 -4.07 29.98
CA ASP A 262 2.49 -4.66 31.05
C ASP A 262 3.84 -3.95 31.17
N TRP A 263 4.49 -3.61 30.05
CA TRP A 263 5.72 -2.82 30.05
C TRP A 263 5.52 -1.43 30.68
N LEU A 264 4.40 -0.77 30.39
CA LEU A 264 4.09 0.55 30.97
C LEU A 264 4.01 0.54 32.51
N LYS A 265 3.72 -0.61 33.14
CA LYS A 265 3.70 -0.74 34.60
C LYS A 265 5.09 -0.70 35.22
N ASN A 266 6.10 -1.13 34.47
CA ASN A 266 7.49 -1.14 34.90
C ASN A 266 8.39 -0.83 33.70
N PRO A 267 8.41 0.45 33.26
CA PRO A 267 9.20 0.85 32.10
C PRO A 267 10.68 0.69 32.43
N GLN A 268 11.35 -0.13 31.64
CA GLN A 268 12.79 -0.32 31.74
C GLN A 268 13.44 0.32 30.52
N PRO A 269 14.71 0.81 30.61
CA PRO A 269 15.45 1.14 29.41
C PRO A 269 15.38 -0.04 28.44
N PRO A 270 15.52 0.20 27.12
CA PRO A 270 15.89 -0.88 26.24
C PRO A 270 17.02 -1.58 26.96
N GLN A 271 16.82 -2.86 27.30
CA GLN A 271 17.99 -3.59 27.72
C GLN A 271 18.95 -3.37 26.56
N PRO A 272 20.24 -3.03 26.81
CA PRO A 272 21.20 -3.29 25.76
C PRO A 272 20.80 -4.66 25.25
N ASN A 273 20.78 -4.84 23.94
CA ASN A 273 21.04 -6.17 23.48
C ASN A 273 22.38 -6.49 24.17
N THR A 274 22.32 -7.09 25.37
CA THR A 274 23.18 -8.18 25.79
C THR A 274 23.19 -8.92 24.48
N PRO A 275 24.27 -8.82 23.68
CA PRO A 275 24.29 -9.42 22.35
C PRO A 275 23.63 -10.75 22.60
N GLU A 276 22.41 -10.94 22.05
CA GLU A 276 21.58 -12.12 22.37
C GLU A 276 22.60 -13.21 22.34
N VAL A 277 22.93 -13.81 23.49
CA VAL A 277 24.12 -14.65 23.63
C VAL A 277 24.06 -15.51 22.40
N PRO A 278 24.91 -15.21 21.37
CA PRO A 278 24.54 -15.54 20.00
C PRO A 278 24.27 -17.01 20.08
N TRP A 279 23.16 -17.52 19.57
CA TRP A 279 22.63 -18.82 20.00
C TRP A 279 23.69 -19.97 20.00
N SER A 280 24.83 -19.76 19.31
CA SER A 280 26.17 -20.34 19.53
C SER A 280 26.73 -20.48 20.94
N GLU A 281 26.31 -19.66 21.90
CA GLU A 281 26.82 -19.55 23.26
C GLU A 281 25.75 -19.98 24.29
N SER A 282 24.54 -20.34 23.83
CA SER A 282 23.56 -21.07 24.63
C SER A 282 23.79 -22.58 24.48
N ASP A 283 23.45 -23.39 25.50
CA ASP A 283 23.46 -24.86 25.40
C ASP A 283 22.42 -25.32 24.36
N SER A 284 22.83 -25.23 23.10
CA SER A 284 22.06 -25.59 21.92
C SER A 284 22.57 -26.93 21.38
N PRO A 285 21.68 -27.85 20.98
CA PRO A 285 22.09 -29.10 20.33
C PRO A 285 22.56 -28.90 18.89
N VAL A 286 22.60 -27.67 18.38
CA VAL A 286 23.08 -27.36 17.03
C VAL A 286 24.50 -26.84 17.10
N PHE A 287 25.36 -27.43 16.29
CA PHE A 287 26.76 -27.03 16.23
C PHE A 287 26.92 -25.72 15.49
N HIS A 288 27.55 -24.75 16.13
CA HIS A 288 27.87 -23.47 15.50
C HIS A 288 29.24 -23.53 14.86
N LEU A 289 29.25 -23.35 13.54
CA LEU A 289 30.46 -23.42 12.75
C LEU A 289 30.94 -22.01 12.42
N THR A 290 32.25 -21.84 12.54
CA THR A 290 32.99 -20.63 12.22
C THR A 290 33.75 -20.83 10.91
N ASP A 291 34.38 -19.77 10.38
CA ASP A 291 35.23 -19.92 9.20
C ASP A 291 36.39 -20.91 9.44
N GLU A 292 36.85 -21.05 10.69
CA GLU A 292 37.95 -21.93 11.09
C GLU A 292 37.51 -23.37 11.42
N SER A 293 36.30 -23.55 11.99
CA SER A 293 35.83 -24.87 12.45
C SER A 293 35.02 -25.63 11.41
N PHE A 294 34.62 -24.99 10.31
CA PHE A 294 33.71 -25.55 9.32
C PHE A 294 34.24 -26.83 8.67
N ASP A 295 35.44 -26.78 8.08
CA ASP A 295 36.00 -27.91 7.32
C ASP A 295 36.28 -29.11 8.23
N ALA A 296 36.93 -28.88 9.39
CA ALA A 296 37.22 -29.94 10.36
C ALA A 296 35.94 -30.64 10.86
N PHE A 297 34.85 -29.89 11.04
CA PHE A 297 33.57 -30.43 11.46
C PHE A 297 32.92 -31.32 10.39
N LEU A 298 33.00 -30.91 9.12
CA LEU A 298 32.47 -31.71 8.01
C LEU A 298 33.32 -32.95 7.70
N GLU A 299 34.61 -32.95 8.04
CA GLU A 299 35.48 -34.13 7.96
C GLU A 299 35.18 -35.15 9.07
N GLU A 300 34.86 -34.68 10.29
CA GLU A 300 34.53 -35.54 11.44
C GLU A 300 33.14 -36.18 11.32
N ARG A 301 32.23 -35.59 10.55
CA ARG A 301 30.82 -36.02 10.46
C ARG A 301 30.48 -36.48 9.05
N GLN A 302 29.96 -37.71 8.94
CA GLN A 302 29.63 -38.29 7.63
C GLN A 302 28.47 -37.57 6.92
N SER A 303 27.56 -36.95 7.66
CA SER A 303 26.33 -36.36 7.14
C SER A 303 25.94 -35.15 8.00
N VAL A 304 25.93 -33.97 7.40
CA VAL A 304 25.70 -32.69 8.08
C VAL A 304 24.74 -31.83 7.29
N LEU A 305 23.69 -31.35 7.93
CA LEU A 305 22.82 -30.30 7.42
C LEU A 305 23.27 -28.97 8.00
N VAL A 306 23.75 -28.06 7.16
CA VAL A 306 24.23 -26.74 7.57
C VAL A 306 23.21 -25.68 7.19
N MET A 307 22.79 -24.88 8.16
CA MET A 307 21.96 -23.70 7.94
C MET A 307 22.79 -22.41 7.98
N PHE A 308 22.83 -21.70 6.86
CA PHE A 308 23.39 -20.35 6.76
C PHE A 308 22.29 -19.32 7.06
N TYR A 309 22.47 -18.52 8.11
CA TYR A 309 21.48 -17.54 8.56
C TYR A 309 22.08 -16.14 8.71
N ALA A 310 21.19 -15.15 8.84
CA ALA A 310 21.53 -13.79 9.20
C ALA A 310 20.68 -13.36 10.40
N PRO A 311 21.24 -12.61 11.38
CA PRO A 311 20.48 -12.11 12.53
C PRO A 311 19.42 -11.10 12.08
N CYS A 312 18.18 -11.57 11.95
CA CYS A 312 16.98 -10.76 11.75
C CYS A 312 15.81 -11.57 12.33
N GLU A 313 14.75 -10.90 12.82
CA GLU A 313 13.64 -11.36 13.69
C GLU A 313 12.92 -12.71 13.35
N PHE A 314 13.35 -13.47 12.35
CA PHE A 314 12.81 -14.77 11.95
C PHE A 314 13.66 -16.00 12.35
N SER A 315 14.83 -15.82 12.96
CA SER A 315 15.73 -16.93 13.36
C SER A 315 15.42 -17.53 14.75
N ALA A 316 14.51 -16.95 15.52
CA ALA A 316 14.23 -17.33 16.92
C ALA A 316 13.34 -18.60 17.11
N SER A 317 13.27 -19.54 16.14
CA SER A 317 12.27 -20.63 16.20
C SER A 317 12.77 -22.07 15.96
N LEU A 318 14.07 -22.36 16.12
CA LEU A 318 14.55 -23.75 16.14
C LEU A 318 14.61 -24.29 17.58
N PRO A 319 13.88 -25.38 17.91
CA PRO A 319 13.89 -25.94 19.26
C PRO A 319 15.14 -26.80 19.55
N PRO A 320 15.48 -26.99 20.84
CA PRO A 320 16.62 -27.78 21.30
C PRO A 320 16.40 -29.30 21.25
N ALA A 321 15.80 -29.83 20.19
CA ALA A 321 15.59 -31.28 20.07
C ALA A 321 16.25 -31.79 18.79
N LEU A 322 17.42 -32.42 18.93
CA LEU A 322 17.92 -33.54 18.12
C LEU A 322 19.33 -33.95 18.63
N ASN A 323 19.38 -34.62 19.78
CA ASN A 323 20.49 -35.51 20.11
C ASN A 323 19.90 -36.91 20.29
N ASP A 324 19.53 -37.53 19.16
CA ASP A 324 19.38 -38.98 19.10
C ASP A 324 20.70 -39.53 18.52
N PRO A 325 21.53 -40.23 19.32
CA PRO A 325 22.79 -40.81 18.86
C PRO A 325 22.63 -41.87 17.74
N ASN A 326 21.40 -42.27 17.41
CA ASN A 326 21.08 -43.14 16.28
C ASN A 326 20.55 -42.41 15.03
N SER A 327 20.48 -41.06 15.03
CA SER A 327 20.06 -40.31 13.85
C SER A 327 21.23 -40.11 12.86
N PRO A 328 21.05 -40.43 11.56
CA PRO A 328 22.14 -40.39 10.59
C PRO A 328 22.60 -38.99 10.16
N GLY A 329 22.04 -37.89 10.68
CA GLY A 329 22.37 -36.53 10.25
C GLY A 329 22.47 -35.53 11.40
N VAL A 330 23.53 -34.70 11.37
CA VAL A 330 23.78 -33.63 12.36
C VAL A 330 23.31 -32.29 11.82
N LEU A 331 22.66 -31.47 12.64
CA LEU A 331 22.30 -30.09 12.29
C LEU A 331 23.39 -29.13 12.80
N ALA A 332 23.88 -28.28 11.90
CA ALA A 332 24.85 -27.22 12.19
C ALA A 332 24.36 -25.88 11.64
N ALA A 333 24.87 -24.78 12.19
CA ALA A 333 24.51 -23.43 11.78
C ALA A 333 25.75 -22.54 11.60
N VAL A 334 25.70 -21.66 10.61
CA VAL A 334 26.71 -20.64 10.32
C VAL A 334 26.02 -19.29 10.25
N ASP A 335 26.46 -18.34 11.08
CA ASP A 335 26.08 -16.94 10.90
C ASP A 335 26.84 -16.39 9.70
N ALA A 336 26.15 -16.28 8.57
CA ALA A 336 26.73 -15.83 7.31
C ALA A 336 26.94 -14.31 7.25
N THR A 337 26.47 -13.55 8.24
CA THR A 337 26.80 -12.12 8.37
C THR A 337 28.15 -11.90 9.04
N VAL A 338 28.56 -12.85 9.89
CA VAL A 338 29.85 -12.87 10.57
C VAL A 338 30.88 -13.66 9.77
N HIS A 339 30.57 -14.90 9.41
CA HIS A 339 31.45 -15.85 8.73
C HIS A 339 31.33 -15.77 7.21
N LYS A 340 31.84 -14.66 6.66
CA LYS A 340 31.70 -14.32 5.25
C LYS A 340 32.48 -15.25 4.33
N SER A 341 33.61 -15.80 4.78
CA SER A 341 34.46 -16.63 3.92
C SER A 341 33.76 -17.93 3.52
N VAL A 342 33.19 -18.64 4.50
CA VAL A 342 32.39 -19.84 4.24
C VAL A 342 31.10 -19.48 3.48
N ALA A 343 30.42 -18.39 3.82
CA ALA A 343 29.21 -17.96 3.11
C ALA A 343 29.46 -17.65 1.62
N GLU A 344 30.56 -16.96 1.30
CA GLU A 344 30.98 -16.66 -0.08
C GLU A 344 31.41 -17.94 -0.82
N ARG A 345 32.21 -18.81 -0.17
CA ARG A 345 32.65 -20.10 -0.73
C ARG A 345 31.48 -20.96 -1.20
N PHE A 346 30.39 -20.98 -0.44
CA PHE A 346 29.18 -21.75 -0.75
C PHE A 346 28.07 -20.93 -1.44
N GLN A 347 28.39 -19.72 -1.92
CA GLN A 347 27.49 -18.88 -2.71
C GLN A 347 26.14 -18.59 -2.02
N VAL A 348 26.18 -18.29 -0.72
CA VAL A 348 24.98 -17.96 0.04
C VAL A 348 24.51 -16.55 -0.32
N THR A 349 23.40 -16.47 -1.06
CA THR A 349 22.84 -15.19 -1.58
C THR A 349 21.54 -14.76 -0.91
N SER A 350 20.91 -15.64 -0.12
CA SER A 350 19.67 -15.36 0.61
C SER A 350 19.60 -16.15 1.92
N PHE A 351 18.80 -15.70 2.87
CA PHE A 351 18.69 -16.31 4.20
C PHE A 351 17.24 -16.74 4.52
N PRO A 352 17.04 -17.84 5.27
CA PRO A 352 18.03 -18.88 5.55
C PRO A 352 18.31 -19.72 4.28
N THR A 353 19.57 -20.14 4.10
CA THR A 353 19.96 -21.13 3.09
C THR A 353 20.42 -22.39 3.79
N VAL A 354 19.78 -23.53 3.49
CA VAL A 354 20.13 -24.83 4.05
C VAL A 354 20.88 -25.65 3.01
N LYS A 355 22.02 -26.20 3.37
CA LYS A 355 22.86 -27.06 2.51
C LYS A 355 23.16 -28.38 3.22
N TYR A 356 23.15 -29.46 2.46
CA TYR A 356 23.49 -30.79 2.95
C TYR A 356 24.86 -31.20 2.47
N PHE A 357 25.66 -31.68 3.41
CA PHE A 357 27.02 -32.15 3.22
C PHE A 357 27.10 -33.63 3.56
N GLU A 358 27.79 -34.38 2.72
CA GLU A 358 28.07 -35.80 2.95
C GLU A 358 29.56 -36.03 2.71
N ARG A 359 30.26 -36.52 3.75
CA ARG A 359 31.71 -36.75 3.75
C ARG A 359 32.53 -35.53 3.31
N GLY A 360 32.23 -34.36 3.86
CA GLY A 360 32.94 -33.11 3.52
C GLY A 360 32.44 -32.40 2.25
N GLU A 361 31.65 -33.06 1.40
CA GLU A 361 31.21 -32.49 0.11
C GLU A 361 29.80 -31.94 0.16
N GLU A 362 29.56 -30.75 -0.41
CA GLU A 362 28.19 -30.25 -0.65
C GLU A 362 27.48 -31.16 -1.65
N LYS A 363 26.39 -31.80 -1.23
CA LYS A 363 25.54 -32.61 -2.11
C LYS A 363 24.33 -31.84 -2.61
N TYR A 364 23.64 -31.11 -1.71
CA TYR A 364 22.36 -30.46 -2.04
C TYR A 364 22.25 -29.08 -1.40
N THR A 365 21.73 -28.12 -2.16
CA THR A 365 21.17 -26.88 -1.61
C THR A 365 19.64 -27.03 -1.50
N LEU A 366 19.12 -26.97 -0.28
CA LEU A 366 17.75 -27.32 0.07
C LEU A 366 16.91 -26.07 0.34
N GLN A 367 16.68 -25.25 -0.69
CA GLN A 367 15.98 -23.96 -0.58
C GLN A 367 14.54 -24.06 -0.06
N GLN A 368 13.92 -25.25 -0.17
CA GLN A 368 12.58 -25.55 0.32
C GLN A 368 12.49 -25.74 1.84
N LEU A 369 13.62 -25.97 2.51
CA LEU A 369 13.71 -26.21 3.95
C LEU A 369 13.82 -24.89 4.71
N ARG A 370 12.72 -24.14 4.78
CA ARG A 370 12.65 -22.85 5.48
C ARG A 370 11.87 -22.88 6.78
N THR A 371 11.31 -24.04 7.14
CA THR A 371 10.52 -24.20 8.36
C THR A 371 11.05 -25.37 9.17
N LYS A 372 10.93 -25.26 10.49
CA LYS A 372 11.29 -26.29 11.47
C LYS A 372 10.81 -27.69 11.04
N ASP A 373 9.51 -27.83 10.77
CA ASP A 373 8.92 -29.14 10.52
C ASP A 373 9.50 -29.81 9.27
N LYS A 374 9.79 -29.03 8.23
CA LYS A 374 10.41 -29.52 6.99
C LYS A 374 11.86 -29.94 7.21
N ILE A 375 12.61 -29.19 8.02
CA ILE A 375 13.99 -29.53 8.39
C ILE A 375 14.01 -30.85 9.17
N LEU A 376 13.10 -31.00 10.14
CA LEU A 376 12.99 -32.20 10.96
C LEU A 376 12.52 -33.43 10.14
N GLU A 377 11.57 -33.24 9.24
CA GLU A 377 11.12 -34.28 8.31
C GLU A 377 12.26 -34.77 7.42
N TRP A 378 13.05 -33.84 6.89
CA TRP A 378 14.20 -34.17 6.04
C TRP A 378 15.32 -34.87 6.82
N LEU A 379 15.65 -34.43 8.04
CA LEU A 379 16.65 -35.09 8.88
C LEU A 379 16.29 -36.53 9.27
N LYS A 380 14.99 -36.83 9.42
CA LYS A 380 14.50 -38.19 9.68
C LYS A 380 14.63 -39.12 8.47
N ASN A 381 14.61 -38.56 7.26
CA ASN A 381 14.64 -39.31 6.00
C ASN A 381 15.34 -38.48 4.91
N PRO A 382 16.68 -38.40 4.95
CA PRO A 382 17.44 -37.60 4.01
C PRO A 382 17.31 -38.22 2.61
N GLN A 383 16.51 -37.59 1.78
CA GLN A 383 16.35 -37.95 0.38
C GLN A 383 16.96 -36.88 -0.50
N ALA A 384 17.53 -37.31 -1.63
CA ALA A 384 17.90 -36.41 -2.69
C ALA A 384 16.68 -35.51 -3.00
N PRO A 385 16.87 -34.18 -3.06
CA PRO A 385 15.78 -33.31 -3.47
C PRO A 385 15.27 -33.80 -4.82
N PRO A 386 13.95 -33.71 -5.07
CA PRO A 386 13.44 -34.00 -6.40
C PRO A 386 14.22 -33.13 -7.40
N PRO A 387 14.52 -33.65 -8.61
CA PRO A 387 15.17 -32.85 -9.64
C PRO A 387 14.48 -31.48 -9.76
N PRO A 388 15.23 -30.39 -10.01
CA PRO A 388 14.65 -29.07 -10.20
C PRO A 388 13.44 -29.20 -11.12
N GLU A 389 12.28 -28.74 -10.66
CA GLU A 389 11.06 -28.80 -11.47
C GLU A 389 11.38 -28.07 -12.78
N GLN A 390 11.31 -28.79 -13.92
CA GLN A 390 11.58 -28.20 -15.23
C GLN A 390 10.77 -26.92 -15.36
N SER A 391 11.42 -25.87 -15.85
CA SER A 391 10.75 -24.58 -16.01
C SER A 391 9.54 -24.76 -16.92
N TRP A 392 8.48 -23.97 -16.69
CA TRP A 392 7.29 -24.07 -17.53
C TRP A 392 7.59 -23.85 -19.02
N GLU A 393 8.61 -23.03 -19.32
CA GLU A 393 9.08 -22.74 -20.67
C GLU A 393 9.67 -23.98 -21.39
N GLU A 394 10.29 -24.89 -20.62
CA GLU A 394 10.88 -26.12 -21.15
C GLU A 394 9.84 -27.24 -21.34
N LYS A 395 8.65 -27.09 -20.75
CA LYS A 395 7.56 -28.05 -20.92
C LYS A 395 6.88 -27.79 -22.28
N PRO A 396 6.73 -28.81 -23.15
CA PRO A 396 6.08 -28.62 -24.44
C PRO A 396 4.64 -28.14 -24.24
N SER A 397 4.31 -26.97 -24.79
CA SER A 397 2.99 -26.37 -24.65
C SER A 397 2.61 -25.52 -25.86
N SER A 398 1.32 -25.25 -26.04
CA SER A 398 0.81 -24.30 -27.05
C SER A 398 0.94 -22.83 -26.64
N VAL A 399 1.61 -22.55 -25.51
CA VAL A 399 1.88 -21.19 -25.02
C VAL A 399 3.19 -20.69 -25.63
N SER A 400 3.14 -19.51 -26.25
CA SER A 400 4.35 -18.85 -26.76
C SER A 400 5.09 -18.15 -25.62
N HIS A 401 6.24 -18.66 -25.22
CA HIS A 401 7.11 -17.99 -24.24
C HIS A 401 7.89 -16.89 -24.95
N LEU A 402 7.69 -15.64 -24.53
CA LEU A 402 8.24 -14.44 -25.17
C LEU A 402 9.21 -13.72 -24.22
N GLY A 403 10.23 -13.11 -24.81
CA GLY A 403 11.20 -12.23 -24.17
C GLY A 403 11.14 -10.79 -24.71
N ALA A 404 11.95 -9.90 -24.16
CA ALA A 404 12.02 -8.50 -24.58
C ALA A 404 12.28 -8.33 -26.09
N GLU A 405 13.04 -9.24 -26.68
CA GLU A 405 13.47 -9.23 -28.08
C GLU A 405 12.35 -9.60 -29.07
N ASP A 406 11.45 -10.52 -28.73
CA ASP A 406 10.46 -11.08 -29.66
C ASP A 406 9.01 -10.73 -29.30
N PHE A 407 8.77 -10.14 -28.12
CA PHE A 407 7.46 -9.77 -27.61
C PHE A 407 6.66 -8.95 -28.62
N ARG A 408 7.18 -7.79 -29.03
CA ARG A 408 6.45 -6.86 -29.90
C ARG A 408 6.19 -7.45 -31.28
N ASP A 409 7.16 -8.15 -31.86
CA ASP A 409 7.06 -8.63 -33.23
C ASP A 409 6.19 -9.88 -33.35
N THR A 410 6.12 -10.70 -32.31
CA THR A 410 5.17 -11.82 -32.22
C THR A 410 3.74 -11.32 -32.07
N LEU A 411 3.49 -10.36 -31.16
CA LEU A 411 2.14 -9.86 -30.92
C LEU A 411 1.56 -9.09 -32.12
N LYS A 412 2.37 -8.38 -32.91
CA LYS A 412 1.90 -7.70 -34.14
C LYS A 412 1.34 -8.67 -35.17
N LYS A 413 1.80 -9.93 -35.21
CA LYS A 413 1.34 -10.96 -36.16
C LYS A 413 0.00 -11.59 -35.75
N LYS A 414 -0.45 -11.33 -34.52
CA LYS A 414 -1.61 -11.97 -33.91
C LYS A 414 -2.73 -10.95 -33.75
N LYS A 415 -3.92 -11.29 -34.27
CA LYS A 415 -5.10 -10.43 -34.15
C LYS A 415 -5.55 -10.32 -32.70
N HIS A 416 -5.50 -11.43 -31.98
CA HIS A 416 -5.79 -11.50 -30.56
C HIS A 416 -4.67 -12.24 -29.85
N ALA A 417 -4.07 -11.61 -28.85
CA ALA A 417 -3.10 -12.26 -28.00
C ALA A 417 -3.45 -12.01 -26.55
N LEU A 418 -3.53 -13.07 -25.75
CA LEU A 418 -3.63 -12.96 -24.30
C LEU A 418 -2.26 -13.32 -23.72
N VAL A 419 -1.66 -12.38 -23.01
CA VAL A 419 -0.30 -12.50 -22.46
C VAL A 419 -0.39 -12.65 -20.94
N MET A 420 0.26 -13.69 -20.39
CA MET A 420 0.46 -13.89 -18.96
C MET A 420 1.85 -13.41 -18.54
N PHE A 421 1.90 -12.37 -17.71
CA PHE A 421 3.12 -11.92 -17.04
C PHE A 421 3.24 -12.60 -15.68
N TYR A 422 4.30 -13.38 -15.47
CA TYR A 422 4.41 -14.28 -14.32
C TYR A 422 5.82 -14.29 -13.71
N ALA A 423 5.90 -14.91 -12.52
CA ALA A 423 7.15 -15.27 -11.87
C ALA A 423 7.11 -16.77 -11.52
N PRO A 424 8.17 -17.57 -11.79
CA PRO A 424 8.17 -19.02 -11.59
C PRO A 424 7.91 -19.45 -10.14
N TRP A 425 8.30 -18.61 -9.18
CA TRP A 425 8.12 -18.85 -7.74
C TRP A 425 6.75 -18.40 -7.21
N CYS A 426 5.92 -17.71 -7.99
CA CYS A 426 4.66 -17.16 -7.51
C CYS A 426 3.57 -18.27 -7.41
N PRO A 427 2.99 -18.52 -6.22
CA PRO A 427 1.96 -19.55 -6.05
C PRO A 427 0.71 -19.31 -6.91
N HIS A 428 0.27 -18.06 -7.05
CA HIS A 428 -0.88 -17.71 -7.90
C HIS A 428 -0.59 -17.94 -9.39
N CYS A 429 0.67 -17.79 -9.82
CA CYS A 429 1.08 -18.13 -11.18
C CYS A 429 1.04 -19.64 -11.39
N LYS A 430 1.63 -20.42 -10.47
CA LYS A 430 1.63 -21.88 -10.54
C LYS A 430 0.22 -22.47 -10.65
N ASN A 431 -0.75 -21.89 -9.94
CA ASN A 431 -2.15 -22.31 -10.02
C ASN A 431 -2.81 -21.97 -11.38
N ALA A 432 -2.44 -20.85 -12.01
CA ALA A 432 -3.04 -20.42 -13.28
C ALA A 432 -2.42 -21.11 -14.51
N VAL A 433 -1.15 -21.49 -14.44
CA VAL A 433 -0.39 -22.15 -15.51
C VAL A 433 -1.12 -23.34 -16.16
N PRO A 434 -1.66 -24.34 -15.43
CA PRO A 434 -2.32 -25.49 -16.06
C PRO A 434 -3.57 -25.06 -16.85
N HIS A 435 -4.36 -24.14 -16.30
CA HIS A 435 -5.57 -23.61 -16.95
C HIS A 435 -5.26 -22.77 -18.18
N PHE A 436 -4.22 -21.93 -18.10
CA PHE A 436 -3.80 -21.10 -19.21
C PHE A 436 -3.21 -21.94 -20.35
N THR A 437 -2.45 -22.99 -20.01
CA THR A 437 -1.89 -23.95 -20.98
C THR A 437 -2.99 -24.74 -21.68
N ALA A 438 -3.99 -25.23 -20.94
CA ALA A 438 -5.15 -25.93 -21.52
C ALA A 438 -5.95 -25.01 -22.45
N ALA A 439 -6.15 -23.75 -22.05
CA ALA A 439 -6.80 -22.76 -22.91
C ALA A 439 -6.02 -22.51 -24.21
N ALA A 440 -4.69 -22.40 -24.13
CA ALA A 440 -3.83 -22.22 -25.30
C ALA A 440 -3.95 -23.37 -26.30
N GLU A 441 -3.99 -24.61 -25.81
CA GLU A 441 -4.12 -25.82 -26.62
C GLU A 441 -5.38 -25.81 -27.49
N LEU A 442 -6.51 -25.30 -26.96
CA LEU A 442 -7.77 -25.20 -27.71
C LEU A 442 -7.73 -24.21 -28.90
N PHE A 443 -6.78 -23.28 -28.91
CA PHE A 443 -6.64 -22.28 -29.98
C PHE A 443 -5.37 -22.43 -30.81
N LYS A 444 -4.60 -23.51 -30.63
CA LYS A 444 -3.31 -23.72 -31.31
C LYS A 444 -3.37 -23.63 -32.83
N GLU A 445 -4.47 -24.08 -33.43
CA GLU A 445 -4.68 -24.07 -34.89
C GLU A 445 -5.15 -22.70 -35.42
N ASP A 446 -5.63 -21.80 -34.55
CA ASP A 446 -6.09 -20.48 -34.95
C ASP A 446 -4.91 -19.52 -35.10
N ARG A 447 -4.45 -19.34 -36.34
CA ARG A 447 -3.32 -18.46 -36.67
C ARG A 447 -3.49 -17.02 -36.20
N LYS A 448 -4.73 -16.55 -36.01
CA LYS A 448 -5.04 -15.18 -35.56
C LYS A 448 -4.99 -15.03 -34.04
N ILE A 449 -4.99 -16.12 -33.28
CA ILE A 449 -4.96 -16.11 -31.82
C ILE A 449 -3.58 -16.55 -31.31
N ALA A 450 -3.18 -16.01 -30.16
CA ALA A 450 -2.05 -16.50 -29.39
C ALA A 450 -2.32 -16.41 -27.89
N TYR A 451 -1.84 -17.42 -27.17
CA TYR A 451 -1.61 -17.35 -25.75
C TYR A 451 -0.11 -17.26 -25.56
N ALA A 452 0.34 -16.22 -24.87
CA ALA A 452 1.75 -15.98 -24.65
C ALA A 452 2.05 -15.82 -23.17
N ALA A 453 3.28 -16.11 -22.77
CA ALA A 453 3.75 -15.94 -21.40
C ALA A 453 5.10 -15.24 -21.38
N VAL A 454 5.31 -14.36 -20.39
CA VAL A 454 6.56 -13.65 -20.17
C VAL A 454 6.98 -13.86 -18.72
N ASP A 455 8.14 -14.49 -18.53
CA ASP A 455 8.78 -14.57 -17.21
C ASP A 455 9.44 -13.23 -16.89
N CYS A 456 8.84 -12.50 -15.95
CA CYS A 456 9.32 -11.17 -15.52
C CYS A 456 10.57 -11.22 -14.65
N THR A 457 11.03 -12.40 -14.26
CA THR A 457 12.22 -12.61 -13.42
C THR A 457 13.48 -12.88 -14.24
N LYS A 458 13.34 -13.06 -15.55
CA LYS A 458 14.42 -13.48 -16.46
C LYS A 458 15.04 -12.30 -17.21
N GLY A 459 16.33 -12.03 -16.96
CA GLY A 459 17.14 -11.12 -17.76
C GLY A 459 16.50 -9.75 -18.00
N GLN A 460 16.36 -9.37 -19.28
CA GLN A 460 15.80 -8.06 -19.68
C GLN A 460 14.26 -7.98 -19.56
N ASN A 461 13.57 -9.08 -19.26
CA ASN A 461 12.11 -9.09 -19.16
C ASN A 461 11.60 -8.29 -17.95
N HIS A 462 12.44 -8.08 -16.93
CA HIS A 462 12.07 -7.23 -15.79
C HIS A 462 11.65 -5.82 -16.24
N GLU A 463 12.42 -5.22 -17.15
CA GLU A 463 12.14 -3.89 -17.69
C GLU A 463 10.94 -3.91 -18.63
N LEU A 464 10.77 -4.97 -19.44
CA LEU A 464 9.56 -5.17 -20.25
C LEU A 464 8.31 -5.18 -19.37
N CYS A 465 8.29 -5.99 -18.30
CA CYS A 465 7.12 -6.10 -17.43
C CYS A 465 6.79 -4.77 -16.72
N LYS A 466 7.81 -3.99 -16.36
CA LYS A 466 7.64 -2.65 -15.82
C LYS A 466 7.01 -1.70 -16.85
N GLN A 467 7.49 -1.73 -18.10
CA GLN A 467 6.93 -0.91 -19.20
C GLN A 467 5.48 -1.29 -19.53
N GLU A 468 5.14 -2.57 -19.45
CA GLU A 468 3.77 -3.07 -19.65
C GLU A 468 2.86 -2.85 -18.41
N GLY A 469 3.35 -2.18 -17.36
CA GLY A 469 2.55 -1.80 -16.19
C GLY A 469 2.14 -2.99 -15.33
N VAL A 470 3.02 -3.98 -15.19
CA VAL A 470 2.84 -5.16 -14.32
C VAL A 470 3.24 -4.80 -12.89
N GLU A 471 2.25 -4.66 -12.01
CA GLU A 471 2.44 -4.32 -10.59
C GLU A 471 2.42 -5.56 -9.67
N GLY A 472 2.00 -6.71 -10.20
CA GLY A 472 1.92 -7.96 -9.46
C GLY A 472 1.68 -9.17 -10.36
N TYR A 473 1.90 -10.38 -9.83
CA TYR A 473 1.86 -11.62 -10.59
C TYR A 473 0.74 -12.58 -10.10
N PRO A 474 0.04 -13.29 -11.01
CA PRO A 474 0.06 -13.11 -12.46
C PRO A 474 -0.78 -11.90 -12.88
N THR A 475 -0.32 -11.19 -13.92
CA THR A 475 -1.11 -10.20 -14.65
C THR A 475 -1.39 -10.72 -16.05
N PHE A 476 -2.63 -10.59 -16.51
CA PHE A 476 -3.04 -10.99 -17.85
C PHE A 476 -3.42 -9.75 -18.66
N SER A 477 -2.80 -9.58 -19.82
CA SER A 477 -3.05 -8.43 -20.70
C SER A 477 -3.43 -8.91 -22.09
N TYR A 478 -4.51 -8.34 -22.62
CA TYR A 478 -4.98 -8.60 -23.98
C TYR A 478 -4.42 -7.58 -24.96
N TYR A 479 -3.93 -8.07 -26.09
CA TYR A 479 -3.39 -7.26 -27.19
C TYR A 479 -4.12 -7.58 -28.50
N ASN A 480 -4.30 -6.55 -29.32
CA ASN A 480 -4.82 -6.64 -30.67
C ASN A 480 -3.80 -6.12 -31.69
N TYR A 481 -3.24 -7.00 -32.52
CA TYR A 481 -2.14 -6.66 -33.44
C TYR A 481 -1.01 -5.87 -32.75
N GLY A 482 -0.57 -6.37 -31.59
CA GLY A 482 0.47 -5.76 -30.77
C GLY A 482 0.07 -4.47 -30.02
N LYS A 483 -1.14 -3.95 -30.21
CA LYS A 483 -1.65 -2.83 -29.42
C LYS A 483 -2.32 -3.34 -28.16
N PHE A 484 -1.93 -2.78 -27.01
CA PHE A 484 -2.60 -3.06 -25.74
C PHE A 484 -4.10 -2.74 -25.84
N GLY A 485 -4.94 -3.69 -25.43
CA GLY A 485 -6.38 -3.57 -25.39
C GLY A 485 -6.88 -3.32 -23.97
N GLU A 486 -6.86 -4.37 -23.14
CA GLU A 486 -7.33 -4.32 -21.75
C GLU A 486 -6.60 -5.34 -20.88
N LYS A 487 -6.57 -5.10 -19.56
CA LYS A 487 -6.17 -6.12 -18.59
C LYS A 487 -7.31 -7.12 -18.44
N TYR A 488 -7.01 -8.40 -18.52
CA TYR A 488 -7.98 -9.46 -18.28
C TYR A 488 -8.19 -9.64 -16.76
N THR A 489 -9.40 -9.35 -16.32
CA THR A 489 -9.83 -9.44 -14.91
C THR A 489 -10.85 -10.55 -14.65
N GLY A 490 -11.11 -11.40 -15.65
CA GLY A 490 -12.05 -12.51 -15.55
C GLY A 490 -11.52 -13.71 -14.76
N ASP A 491 -12.31 -14.79 -14.76
CA ASP A 491 -11.97 -16.04 -14.08
C ASP A 491 -10.66 -16.66 -14.61
N ARG A 492 -9.79 -17.09 -13.69
CA ARG A 492 -8.45 -17.61 -14.04
C ARG A 492 -8.44 -19.13 -14.28
N GLY A 493 -9.62 -19.73 -14.44
CA GLY A 493 -9.79 -21.10 -14.90
C GLY A 493 -9.81 -21.20 -16.43
N GLU A 494 -9.73 -22.43 -16.94
CA GLU A 494 -9.73 -22.70 -18.39
C GLU A 494 -10.98 -22.12 -19.09
N ALA A 495 -12.14 -22.28 -18.47
CA ALA A 495 -13.41 -21.75 -18.97
C ALA A 495 -13.40 -20.22 -19.09
N GLY A 496 -12.80 -19.52 -18.12
CA GLY A 496 -12.68 -18.07 -18.12
C GLY A 496 -11.83 -17.56 -19.28
N PHE A 497 -10.64 -18.13 -19.47
CA PHE A 497 -9.73 -17.75 -20.56
C PHE A 497 -10.32 -18.05 -21.93
N THR A 498 -10.85 -19.26 -22.10
CA THR A 498 -11.43 -19.70 -23.38
C THR A 498 -12.69 -18.92 -23.73
N GLY A 499 -13.55 -18.64 -22.74
CA GLY A 499 -14.74 -17.81 -22.90
C GLY A 499 -14.39 -16.41 -23.40
N PHE A 500 -13.41 -15.76 -22.78
CA PHE A 500 -12.94 -14.44 -23.19
C PHE A 500 -12.47 -14.41 -24.66
N MET A 501 -11.65 -15.39 -25.05
CA MET A 501 -11.13 -15.47 -26.41
C MET A 501 -12.25 -15.79 -27.43
N ARG A 502 -13.21 -16.65 -27.08
CA ARG A 502 -14.40 -16.91 -27.93
C ARG A 502 -15.26 -15.66 -28.12
N THR A 503 -15.48 -14.87 -27.07
CA THR A 503 -16.23 -13.60 -27.18
C THR A 503 -15.54 -12.60 -28.09
N LEU A 504 -14.21 -12.52 -28.09
CA LEU A 504 -13.46 -11.70 -29.03
C LEU A 504 -13.65 -12.17 -30.48
N ARG A 505 -13.58 -13.49 -30.73
CA ARG A 505 -13.85 -14.07 -32.06
C ARG A 505 -15.27 -13.82 -32.56
N GLY A 506 -16.27 -13.92 -31.68
CA GLY A 506 -17.67 -13.65 -32.06
C GLY A 506 -17.84 -12.20 -32.55
N ARG A 507 -17.30 -11.23 -31.80
CA ARG A 507 -17.33 -9.80 -32.17
C ARG A 507 -16.66 -9.53 -33.52
N ASP A 508 -15.63 -10.30 -33.87
CA ASP A 508 -14.96 -10.21 -35.17
C ASP A 508 -15.82 -10.71 -36.33
N GLN A 509 -16.53 -11.81 -36.12
CA GLN A 509 -17.42 -12.40 -37.13
C GLN A 509 -18.62 -11.48 -37.40
N ASP A 510 -19.22 -10.91 -36.36
CA ASP A 510 -20.33 -9.97 -36.49
C ASP A 510 -19.94 -8.70 -37.27
N LYS A 511 -18.74 -8.16 -36.99
CA LYS A 511 -18.20 -7.00 -37.72
C LYS A 511 -17.90 -7.32 -39.19
N ALA A 512 -17.44 -8.54 -39.48
CA ALA A 512 -17.18 -8.98 -40.85
C ALA A 512 -18.49 -9.22 -41.63
N GLY A 513 -19.54 -9.72 -40.96
CA GLY A 513 -20.88 -9.90 -41.53
C GLY A 513 -21.53 -8.56 -41.91
N LYS A 514 -21.57 -7.60 -40.98
CA LYS A 514 -22.13 -6.27 -41.25
C LYS A 514 -21.43 -5.54 -42.39
N ARG A 515 -20.10 -5.65 -42.47
CA ARG A 515 -19.32 -5.02 -43.54
C ARG A 515 -19.58 -5.66 -44.91
N LYS A 516 -20.04 -6.91 -44.97
CA LYS A 516 -20.44 -7.59 -46.21
C LYS A 516 -21.88 -7.28 -46.63
N GLU A 517 -22.74 -6.85 -45.71
CA GLU A 517 -24.11 -6.39 -46.02
C GLU A 517 -24.13 -4.92 -46.45
N GLU A 518 -23.15 -4.12 -46.03
CA GLU A 518 -22.98 -2.71 -46.41
C GLU A 518 -22.19 -2.49 -47.72
N LEU A 519 -21.55 -3.53 -48.26
CA LEU A 519 -20.82 -3.55 -49.54
C LEU A 519 -21.66 -4.27 -50.60
#